data_AF-A0A371D822-F1
#
_entry.id   AF-A0A371D822-F1
#
_cell.length_a   1.000
_cell.length_b   1.000
_cell.length_c   1.000
_cell.angle_alpha   90.00
_cell.angle_beta   90.00
_cell.angle_gamma   90.00
#
_symmetry.space_group_name_H-M   'P 1'
#
loop_
_entity.id
_entity.type
_entity.pdbx_description
1 polymer ?
#
loop_
_entity_poly.entity_id
_entity_poly.type
_entity_poly.pdbx_seq_one_letter_code
_entity_poly.pdbx_strand_id
1 'polypeptide(L)'
;MADGTEASSEAPYCPTTYSYAVIRMDPVAMVEHLDEEALNSAKLLRPKSYVAYIDCDHSLPFPGVPWYGFNVRLVAPSLPSADEERCITPDMCTPIFPNTTHPHGRPPLNPEPSGSFPYTNCYHWPDLELDVRVLARPEGFDRTRLTGLSVRDAMTVENYMAVDSQKRLDALKARSVALGCSPKATESDHEDATQIPAPDEPLPVDVDSADTHSVRTLDSDYSKASSDPDESGNMLDGFFGDSLQNVEILPLVHLWVDMAAELKQEDIADPRELFAERDAIVSIIQAARARNPSLPPLLPPIPAVFQDFLSEMSSVDGNPKEMRSDMSSHSGDIDDAAGLANVHLTATKPRRFRPLKLLRKVGSRMQDIFCPLYLPVWS
;
A
#
# COMPACT_ATOMS: atom_id res chain seq x y z
N MET A 1 43.87 31.99 -2.29
CA MET A 1 42.82 31.59 -3.24
C MET A 1 42.22 30.33 -2.66
N ALA A 2 41.09 30.48 -1.97
CA ALA A 2 40.40 29.37 -1.34
C ALA A 2 39.60 28.66 -2.43
N ASP A 3 39.92 27.40 -2.63
CA ASP A 3 39.22 26.47 -3.51
C ASP A 3 37.82 26.26 -2.94
N GLY A 4 36.81 26.76 -3.65
CA GLY A 4 35.42 26.64 -3.28
C GLY A 4 34.96 25.22 -3.59
N THR A 5 35.00 24.35 -2.59
CA THR A 5 34.32 23.06 -2.63
C THR A 5 32.82 23.31 -2.69
N GLU A 6 32.30 23.56 -3.90
CA GLU A 6 30.88 23.37 -4.20
C GLU A 6 30.59 21.90 -3.90
N ALA A 7 30.00 21.64 -2.75
CA ALA A 7 29.32 20.39 -2.48
C ALA A 7 28.24 20.28 -3.56
N SER A 8 28.54 19.54 -4.64
CA SER A 8 27.56 19.10 -5.61
C SER A 8 26.55 18.28 -4.83
N SER A 9 25.46 18.91 -4.39
CA SER A 9 24.33 18.22 -3.79
C SER A 9 23.66 17.46 -4.92
N GLU A 10 24.16 16.27 -5.19
CA GLU A 10 23.57 15.36 -6.16
C GLU A 10 22.10 15.17 -5.79
N ALA A 11 21.21 15.44 -6.74
CA ALA A 11 19.77 15.35 -6.49
C ALA A 11 19.43 13.91 -6.06
N PRO A 12 18.54 13.70 -5.07
CA PRO A 12 18.13 12.37 -4.70
C PRO A 12 17.52 11.65 -5.90
N TYR A 13 17.79 10.36 -6.00
CA TYR A 13 17.32 9.52 -7.08
C TYR A 13 15.85 9.11 -6.94
N CYS A 14 15.20 9.37 -5.79
CA CYS A 14 13.79 9.10 -5.55
C CYS A 14 13.03 10.36 -5.07
N PRO A 15 11.72 10.45 -5.36
CA PRO A 15 10.85 11.50 -4.80
C PRO A 15 10.83 11.49 -3.27
N THR A 16 10.63 12.67 -2.67
CA THR A 16 10.50 12.81 -1.21
C THR A 16 9.03 12.65 -0.80
N THR A 17 8.77 11.83 0.22
CA THR A 17 7.43 11.70 0.81
C THR A 17 6.97 12.98 1.50
N TYR A 18 5.66 13.09 1.72
CA TYR A 18 4.98 14.26 2.23
C TYR A 18 5.13 15.52 1.35
N SER A 19 5.35 15.34 0.05
CA SER A 19 5.50 16.43 -0.91
C SER A 19 4.47 16.39 -2.03
N TYR A 20 4.22 17.55 -2.63
CA TYR A 20 3.33 17.70 -3.77
C TYR A 20 4.13 17.70 -5.06
N ALA A 21 3.56 17.08 -6.09
CA ALA A 21 4.13 17.01 -7.42
C ALA A 21 3.04 17.00 -8.48
N VAL A 22 3.42 17.29 -9.71
CA VAL A 22 2.61 16.96 -10.89
C VAL A 22 2.96 15.54 -11.30
N ILE A 23 1.93 14.74 -11.62
CA ILE A 23 2.09 13.41 -12.19
C ILE A 23 1.35 13.28 -13.52
N ARG A 24 1.87 12.44 -14.42
CA ARG A 24 1.20 12.07 -15.67
C ARG A 24 1.53 10.63 -16.01
N MET A 25 0.51 9.83 -16.33
CA MET A 25 0.70 8.44 -16.71
C MET A 25 1.42 8.30 -18.06
N ASP A 26 2.28 7.30 -18.17
CA ASP A 26 2.94 6.88 -19.40
C ASP A 26 2.34 5.55 -19.90
N PRO A 27 1.20 5.59 -20.61
CA PRO A 27 0.54 4.37 -21.05
C PRO A 27 1.40 3.57 -22.04
N VAL A 28 2.27 4.22 -22.80
CA VAL A 28 3.11 3.54 -23.81
C VAL A 28 4.18 2.71 -23.12
N ALA A 29 4.89 3.30 -22.14
CA ALA A 29 5.89 2.58 -21.36
C ALA A 29 5.28 1.43 -20.53
N MET A 30 4.01 1.53 -20.12
CA MET A 30 3.32 0.45 -19.41
C MET A 30 3.08 -0.81 -20.24
N VAL A 31 3.02 -0.69 -21.58
CA VAL A 31 2.70 -1.81 -22.48
C VAL A 31 3.84 -2.13 -23.46
N GLU A 32 4.99 -1.50 -23.32
CA GLU A 32 6.13 -1.67 -24.24
C GLU A 32 6.61 -3.12 -24.32
N HIS A 33 6.51 -3.87 -23.21
CA HIS A 33 6.89 -5.29 -23.15
C HIS A 33 5.80 -6.26 -23.65
N LEU A 34 4.67 -5.76 -24.16
CA LEU A 34 3.54 -6.56 -24.64
C LEU A 34 3.56 -6.69 -26.18
N ASP A 35 2.38 -6.74 -26.82
CA ASP A 35 2.21 -6.87 -28.27
C ASP A 35 1.99 -5.52 -28.98
N GLU A 36 2.16 -5.50 -30.31
CA GLU A 36 1.99 -4.28 -31.12
C GLU A 36 0.58 -3.69 -31.04
N GLU A 37 -0.45 -4.51 -30.82
CA GLU A 37 -1.83 -4.07 -30.70
C GLU A 37 -2.06 -3.27 -29.41
N ALA A 38 -1.50 -3.76 -28.30
CA ALA A 38 -1.47 -3.05 -27.02
C ALA A 38 -0.76 -1.71 -27.15
N LEU A 39 0.40 -1.69 -27.80
CA LEU A 39 1.17 -0.47 -28.04
C LEU A 39 0.38 0.56 -28.88
N ASN A 40 -0.28 0.11 -29.94
CA ASN A 40 -1.12 0.98 -30.77
C ASN A 40 -2.32 1.52 -29.99
N SER A 41 -2.95 0.69 -29.15
CA SER A 41 -4.07 1.11 -28.29
C SER A 41 -3.62 2.13 -27.24
N ALA A 42 -2.48 1.91 -26.59
CA ALA A 42 -1.93 2.82 -25.60
C ALA A 42 -1.57 4.20 -26.20
N LYS A 43 -1.05 4.25 -27.44
CA LYS A 43 -0.77 5.50 -28.16
C LYS A 43 -2.02 6.36 -28.43
N LEU A 44 -3.21 5.77 -28.39
CA LEU A 44 -4.47 6.50 -28.57
C LEU A 44 -4.96 7.15 -27.27
N LEU A 45 -4.47 6.69 -26.11
CA LEU A 45 -4.77 7.31 -24.83
C LEU A 45 -4.20 8.73 -24.77
N ARG A 46 -4.94 9.62 -24.11
CA ARG A 46 -4.59 11.04 -23.94
C ARG A 46 -4.42 11.32 -22.46
N PRO A 47 -3.31 10.87 -21.85
CA PRO A 47 -3.10 11.02 -20.41
C PRO A 47 -3.05 12.51 -20.04
N LYS A 48 -3.76 12.87 -18.97
CA LYS A 48 -3.78 14.23 -18.43
C LYS A 48 -2.76 14.37 -17.29
N SER A 49 -2.50 15.61 -16.90
CA SER A 49 -1.64 15.93 -15.77
C SER A 49 -2.48 16.17 -14.52
N TYR A 50 -2.03 15.64 -13.40
CA TYR A 50 -2.71 15.71 -12.12
C TYR A 50 -1.77 16.24 -11.05
N VAL A 51 -2.31 16.89 -10.03
CA VAL A 51 -1.54 17.23 -8.82
C VAL A 51 -1.70 16.09 -7.84
N ALA A 52 -0.60 15.61 -7.28
CA ALA A 52 -0.58 14.52 -6.33
C ALA A 52 0.26 14.87 -5.11
N TYR A 53 -0.14 14.35 -3.96
CA TYR A 53 0.61 14.35 -2.71
C TYR A 53 1.20 12.97 -2.50
N ILE A 54 2.52 12.88 -2.36
CA ILE A 54 3.25 11.63 -2.15
C ILE A 54 3.14 11.28 -0.68
N ASP A 55 2.41 10.23 -0.33
CA ASP A 55 2.16 9.87 1.06
C ASP A 55 3.28 8.98 1.62
N CYS A 56 3.35 7.74 1.14
CA CYS A 56 4.34 6.77 1.57
C CYS A 56 4.99 6.03 0.40
N ASP A 57 6.22 5.60 0.62
CA ASP A 57 6.98 4.72 -0.26
C ASP A 57 6.59 3.26 -0.03
N HIS A 58 6.42 2.49 -1.10
CA HIS A 58 6.16 1.05 -1.02
C HIS A 58 7.44 0.21 -0.94
N SER A 59 8.59 0.80 -1.28
CA SER A 59 9.86 0.10 -1.39
C SER A 59 11.00 1.00 -0.99
N LEU A 60 12.01 0.42 -0.34
CA LEU A 60 13.25 1.13 -0.04
C LEU A 60 13.84 1.72 -1.34
N PRO A 61 14.19 3.00 -1.34
CA PRO A 61 14.78 3.62 -2.52
C PRO A 61 16.17 3.01 -2.72
N PHE A 62 16.40 2.40 -3.87
CA PHE A 62 17.73 1.98 -4.31
C PHE A 62 18.07 2.70 -5.61
N PRO A 63 19.31 3.16 -5.80
CA PRO A 63 19.72 3.74 -7.07
C PRO A 63 19.71 2.68 -8.19
N GLY A 64 19.52 3.11 -9.43
CA GLY A 64 19.64 2.25 -10.61
C GLY A 64 18.42 1.36 -10.91
N VAL A 65 17.33 1.48 -10.16
CA VAL A 65 16.05 0.86 -10.53
C VAL A 65 15.31 1.75 -11.53
N PRO A 66 14.53 1.18 -12.47
CA PRO A 66 13.83 1.95 -13.51
C PRO A 66 12.66 2.79 -12.96
N TRP A 67 12.15 2.44 -11.78
CA TRP A 67 11.02 3.13 -11.16
C TRP A 67 10.97 2.86 -9.64
N TYR A 68 10.22 3.69 -8.93
CA TYR A 68 10.01 3.65 -7.48
C TYR A 68 8.51 3.56 -7.16
N GLY A 69 8.10 2.67 -6.24
CA GLY A 69 6.70 2.51 -5.86
C GLY A 69 6.27 3.49 -4.77
N PHE A 70 5.14 4.15 -4.94
CA PHE A 70 4.55 5.08 -3.96
C PHE A 70 3.03 4.96 -3.88
N ASN A 71 2.49 5.20 -2.69
CA ASN A 71 1.11 5.60 -2.54
C ASN A 71 1.02 7.12 -2.70
N VAL A 72 0.11 7.58 -3.56
CA VAL A 72 -0.16 9.00 -3.76
C VAL A 72 -1.62 9.32 -3.50
N ARG A 73 -1.88 10.53 -3.01
CA ARG A 73 -3.21 11.10 -2.88
C ARG A 73 -3.42 12.16 -3.94
N LEU A 74 -4.46 12.03 -4.74
CA LEU A 74 -4.74 13.01 -5.78
C LEU A 74 -5.38 14.26 -5.19
N VAL A 75 -4.92 15.41 -5.66
CA VAL A 75 -5.42 16.72 -5.27
C VAL A 75 -6.46 17.18 -6.28
N ALA A 76 -7.62 17.58 -5.78
CA ALA A 76 -8.73 18.04 -6.62
C ALA A 76 -8.75 19.57 -6.74
N PRO A 77 -9.06 20.13 -7.93
CA PRO A 77 -9.16 21.59 -8.14
C PRO A 77 -10.53 22.17 -7.76
N SER A 78 -11.35 21.44 -7.01
CA SER A 78 -12.69 21.87 -6.61
C SER A 78 -13.17 21.14 -5.35
N LEU A 79 -14.31 21.59 -4.80
CA LEU A 79 -15.01 20.84 -3.76
C LEU A 79 -15.60 19.54 -4.34
N PRO A 80 -15.67 18.45 -3.55
CA PRO A 80 -16.32 17.24 -4.01
C PRO A 80 -17.79 17.52 -4.30
N SER A 81 -18.25 17.08 -5.48
CA SER A 81 -19.68 17.09 -5.79
C SER A 81 -20.41 16.15 -4.82
N ALA A 82 -21.58 16.58 -4.34
CA ALA A 82 -22.40 15.73 -3.49
C ALA A 82 -22.81 14.46 -4.26
N ASP A 83 -22.64 13.32 -3.61
CA ASP A 83 -22.99 12.00 -4.15
C ASP A 83 -23.71 11.22 -3.05
N GLU A 84 -25.04 11.16 -3.14
CA GLU A 84 -25.88 10.49 -2.15
C GLU A 84 -25.68 8.98 -2.14
N GLU A 85 -25.31 8.39 -3.28
CA GLU A 85 -25.10 6.94 -3.37
C GLU A 85 -23.85 6.53 -2.61
N ARG A 86 -22.78 7.32 -2.75
CA ARG A 86 -21.49 7.11 -2.07
C ARG A 86 -21.40 7.79 -0.72
N CYS A 87 -22.46 8.49 -0.29
CA CYS A 87 -22.51 9.32 0.91
C CYS A 87 -21.39 10.37 0.99
N ILE A 88 -21.02 10.96 -0.15
CA ILE A 88 -19.99 12.01 -0.24
C ILE A 88 -20.67 13.37 -0.14
N THR A 89 -20.13 14.23 0.71
CA THR A 89 -20.62 15.59 0.95
C THR A 89 -19.52 16.63 0.65
N PRO A 90 -19.86 17.85 0.18
CA PRO A 90 -18.85 18.86 -0.18
C PRO A 90 -17.90 19.27 0.95
N ASP A 91 -18.27 19.03 2.22
CA ASP A 91 -17.42 19.32 3.39
C ASP A 91 -16.46 18.19 3.77
N MET A 92 -16.51 17.05 3.08
CA MET A 92 -15.52 15.97 3.21
C MET A 92 -14.30 16.29 2.35
N CYS A 93 -13.60 17.35 2.69
CA CYS A 93 -12.35 17.73 2.02
C CYS A 93 -11.49 18.61 2.93
N THR A 94 -10.19 18.71 2.63
CA THR A 94 -9.28 19.60 3.33
C THR A 94 -8.65 20.59 2.36
N PRO A 95 -8.83 21.91 2.56
CA PRO A 95 -8.24 22.89 1.67
C PRO A 95 -6.71 22.94 1.83
N ILE A 96 -6.02 23.23 0.73
CA ILE A 96 -4.57 23.41 0.70
C ILE A 96 -4.28 24.90 0.48
N PHE A 97 -3.54 25.54 1.38
CA PHE A 97 -3.21 26.95 1.29
C PHE A 97 -2.45 27.23 -0.04
N PRO A 98 -2.79 28.30 -0.79
CA PRO A 98 -3.55 29.50 -0.40
C PRO A 98 -5.08 29.39 -0.42
N ASN A 99 -5.66 28.25 -0.76
CA ASN A 99 -7.11 28.06 -0.66
C ASN A 99 -7.56 28.10 0.80
N THR A 100 -8.50 28.98 1.13
CA THR A 100 -9.10 29.11 2.47
C THR A 100 -10.60 28.78 2.49
N THR A 101 -11.15 28.38 1.34
CA THR A 101 -12.59 28.16 1.18
C THR A 101 -12.95 26.73 1.59
N HIS A 102 -13.72 26.56 2.65
CA HIS A 102 -14.28 25.27 3.05
C HIS A 102 -15.69 25.48 3.63
N PRO A 103 -16.70 24.64 3.30
CA PRO A 103 -18.09 24.85 3.72
C PRO A 103 -18.29 25.05 5.23
N HIS A 104 -17.53 24.31 6.04
CA HIS A 104 -17.57 24.41 7.51
C HIS A 104 -16.34 25.11 8.13
N GLY A 105 -15.56 25.85 7.32
CA GLY A 105 -14.41 26.62 7.82
C GLY A 105 -13.24 25.79 8.35
N ARG A 106 -12.99 24.59 7.78
CA ARG A 106 -11.82 23.77 8.11
C ARG A 106 -10.56 24.56 7.75
N PRO A 107 -9.57 24.67 8.67
CA PRO A 107 -8.32 25.36 8.38
C PRO A 107 -7.58 24.69 7.21
N PRO A 108 -6.94 25.47 6.33
CA PRO A 108 -6.11 24.91 5.28
C PRO A 108 -4.78 24.37 5.82
N LEU A 109 -4.29 23.34 5.15
CA LEU A 109 -2.92 22.85 5.32
C LEU A 109 -1.96 23.86 4.73
N ASN A 110 -0.78 24.00 5.32
CA ASN A 110 0.19 25.03 4.91
C ASN A 110 1.43 24.35 4.34
N PRO A 111 1.51 24.18 3.01
CA PRO A 111 2.72 23.69 2.39
C PRO A 111 3.93 24.59 2.69
N GLU A 112 5.06 23.94 2.90
CA GLU A 112 6.37 24.52 3.12
C GLU A 112 7.21 24.42 1.83
N PRO A 113 8.04 25.43 1.52
CA PRO A 113 8.09 26.75 2.18
C PRO A 113 6.78 27.54 2.00
N SER A 114 6.43 28.43 2.94
CA SER A 114 5.17 29.18 2.85
C SER A 114 5.04 29.93 1.51
N GLY A 115 3.91 29.73 0.82
CA GLY A 115 3.65 30.32 -0.50
C GLY A 115 4.26 29.58 -1.68
N SER A 116 4.84 28.39 -1.48
CA SER A 116 5.37 27.55 -2.57
C SER A 116 4.28 26.82 -3.36
N PHE A 117 3.13 26.52 -2.73
CA PHE A 117 2.03 25.84 -3.40
C PHE A 117 1.28 26.80 -4.35
N PRO A 118 1.29 26.53 -5.67
CA PRO A 118 0.95 27.54 -6.66
C PRO A 118 -0.56 27.68 -6.95
N TYR A 119 -1.40 26.80 -6.40
CA TYR A 119 -2.81 26.69 -6.78
C TYR A 119 -3.76 27.14 -5.67
N THR A 120 -4.76 27.93 -6.05
CA THR A 120 -5.67 28.66 -5.14
C THR A 120 -6.99 27.95 -4.86
N ASN A 121 -7.27 26.84 -5.54
CA ASN A 121 -8.55 26.11 -5.50
C ASN A 121 -8.38 24.61 -5.21
N CYS A 122 -7.27 24.21 -4.59
CA CYS A 122 -6.95 22.79 -4.39
C CYS A 122 -7.41 22.26 -3.03
N TYR A 123 -7.76 20.97 -3.03
CA TYR A 123 -8.27 20.22 -1.89
C TYR A 123 -7.73 18.79 -1.87
N HIS A 124 -7.51 18.26 -0.66
CA HIS A 124 -7.51 16.80 -0.45
C HIS A 124 -8.95 16.32 -0.32
N TRP A 125 -9.32 15.29 -1.07
CA TRP A 125 -10.58 14.56 -0.89
C TRP A 125 -10.29 13.20 -0.26
N PRO A 126 -11.23 12.64 0.51
CA PRO A 126 -11.11 11.26 0.98
C PRO A 126 -11.16 10.30 -0.22
N ASP A 127 -10.52 9.15 -0.05
CA ASP A 127 -10.62 7.99 -0.95
C ASP A 127 -10.12 8.26 -2.40
N LEU A 128 -9.24 9.25 -2.58
CA LEU A 128 -8.51 9.50 -3.83
C LEU A 128 -7.04 9.05 -3.74
N GLU A 129 -6.83 7.87 -3.15
CA GLU A 129 -5.51 7.27 -3.01
C GLU A 129 -5.24 6.30 -4.18
N LEU A 130 -4.00 6.25 -4.63
CA LEU A 130 -3.59 5.42 -5.75
C LEU A 130 -2.14 4.99 -5.58
N ASP A 131 -1.88 3.69 -5.71
CA ASP A 131 -0.53 3.16 -5.78
C ASP A 131 0.02 3.36 -7.21
N VAL A 132 1.21 3.94 -7.32
CA VAL A 132 1.85 4.28 -8.60
C VAL A 132 3.31 3.85 -8.63
N ARG A 133 3.83 3.66 -9.84
CA ARG A 133 5.26 3.51 -10.12
C ARG A 133 5.76 4.83 -10.70
N VAL A 134 6.64 5.52 -9.98
CA VAL A 134 7.27 6.75 -10.45
C VAL A 134 8.53 6.41 -11.23
N LEU A 135 8.61 6.83 -12.49
CA LEU A 135 9.79 6.64 -13.32
C LEU A 135 11.03 7.28 -12.70
N ALA A 136 12.14 6.54 -12.72
CA ALA A 136 13.44 7.08 -12.32
C ALA A 136 13.93 8.12 -13.34
N ARG A 137 14.61 9.15 -12.86
CA ARG A 137 15.19 10.22 -13.68
C ARG A 137 16.71 10.23 -13.54
N PRO A 138 17.49 10.22 -14.64
CA PRO A 138 18.95 10.33 -14.58
C PRO A 138 19.45 11.56 -13.81
N GLU A 139 18.73 12.68 -13.95
CA GLU A 139 18.97 13.95 -13.27
C GLU A 139 18.49 14.00 -11.81
N GLY A 140 17.81 12.95 -11.33
CA GLY A 140 17.22 12.89 -10.01
C GLY A 140 16.01 13.82 -9.81
N PHE A 141 15.67 14.06 -8.54
CA PHE A 141 14.53 14.88 -8.13
C PHE A 141 15.01 16.09 -7.33
N ASP A 142 14.91 17.29 -7.93
CA ASP A 142 15.37 18.54 -7.31
C ASP A 142 14.57 18.89 -6.04
N ARG A 143 15.20 18.76 -4.88
CA ARG A 143 14.59 19.07 -3.58
C ARG A 143 14.46 20.57 -3.31
N THR A 144 15.22 21.41 -4.02
CA THR A 144 15.22 22.86 -3.76
C THR A 144 13.91 23.52 -4.17
N ARG A 145 13.18 22.88 -5.09
CA ARG A 145 11.86 23.30 -5.60
C ARG A 145 10.70 22.58 -4.92
N LEU A 146 11.00 21.77 -3.90
CA LEU A 146 10.00 20.93 -3.27
C LEU A 146 8.99 21.76 -2.48
N THR A 147 7.72 21.48 -2.75
CA THR A 147 6.60 21.95 -1.95
C THR A 147 6.04 20.77 -1.19
N GLY A 148 5.99 20.81 0.14
CA GLY A 148 5.53 19.68 0.93
C GLY A 148 4.88 20.08 2.23
N LEU A 149 4.39 19.12 3.00
CA LEU A 149 3.84 19.36 4.32
C LEU A 149 4.90 19.07 5.39
N SER A 150 4.87 19.86 6.47
CA SER A 150 5.55 19.46 7.69
C SER A 150 4.96 18.13 8.20
N VAL A 151 5.73 17.37 8.99
CA VAL A 151 5.23 16.13 9.61
C VAL A 151 3.95 16.36 10.42
N ARG A 152 3.80 17.54 11.03
CA ARG A 152 2.59 17.90 11.79
C ARG A 152 1.38 18.08 10.87
N ASP A 153 1.56 18.75 9.73
CA ASP A 153 0.49 18.97 8.76
C ASP A 153 0.14 17.67 8.04
N ALA A 154 1.11 16.80 7.75
CA ALA A 154 0.87 15.45 7.24
C ALA A 154 -0.01 14.64 8.23
N MET A 155 0.31 14.64 9.52
CA MET A 155 -0.56 14.02 10.54
C MET A 155 -1.95 14.67 10.60
N THR A 156 -2.07 15.96 10.25
CA THR A 156 -3.36 16.66 10.20
C THR A 156 -4.19 16.20 9.01
N VAL A 157 -3.57 15.95 7.85
CA VAL A 157 -4.21 15.29 6.69
C VAL A 157 -4.84 13.97 7.13
N GLU A 158 -4.04 13.08 7.74
CA GLU A 158 -4.50 11.77 8.19
C GLU A 158 -5.71 11.85 9.12
N ASN A 159 -5.65 12.75 10.11
CA ASN A 159 -6.74 12.92 11.06
C ASN A 159 -8.02 13.40 10.38
N TYR A 160 -7.92 14.37 9.46
CA TYR A 160 -9.09 14.88 8.75
C TYR A 160 -9.68 13.83 7.79
N MET A 161 -8.83 13.11 7.06
CA MET A 161 -9.27 12.02 6.19
C MET A 161 -9.96 10.91 6.99
N ALA A 162 -9.39 10.49 8.12
CA ALA A 162 -10.01 9.48 8.99
C ALA A 162 -11.39 9.92 9.50
N VAL A 163 -11.57 11.20 9.84
CA VAL A 163 -12.87 11.76 10.23
C VAL A 163 -13.86 11.74 9.06
N ASP A 164 -13.43 12.13 7.86
CA ASP A 164 -14.29 12.19 6.68
C ASP A 164 -14.69 10.78 6.21
N SER A 165 -13.75 9.84 6.15
CA SER A 165 -14.03 8.43 5.81
C SER A 165 -14.95 7.77 6.84
N GLN A 166 -14.77 8.06 8.14
CA GLN A 166 -15.68 7.56 9.18
C GLN A 166 -17.10 8.12 9.02
N LYS A 167 -17.23 9.44 8.77
CA LYS A 167 -18.52 10.09 8.50
C LYS A 167 -19.21 9.46 7.29
N ARG A 168 -18.47 9.17 6.22
CA ARG A 168 -18.98 8.48 5.02
C ARG A 168 -19.45 7.07 5.34
N LEU A 169 -18.66 6.29 6.06
CA LEU A 169 -18.99 4.91 6.45
C LEU A 169 -20.25 4.85 7.32
N ASP A 170 -20.40 5.76 8.29
CA ASP A 170 -21.57 5.83 9.15
C ASP A 170 -22.83 6.21 8.35
N ALA A 171 -22.71 7.11 7.37
CA ALA A 171 -23.81 7.46 6.47
C ALA A 171 -24.21 6.27 5.56
N LEU A 172 -23.25 5.52 5.01
CA LEU A 172 -23.53 4.31 4.22
C LEU A 172 -24.25 3.25 5.05
N LYS A 173 -23.81 3.02 6.30
CA LYS A 173 -24.48 2.11 7.24
C LYS A 173 -25.91 2.56 7.55
N ALA A 174 -26.11 3.85 7.84
CA ALA A 174 -27.44 4.39 8.09
C ALA A 174 -28.37 4.22 6.88
N ARG A 175 -27.85 4.40 5.67
CA ARG A 175 -28.59 4.20 4.41
C ARG A 175 -28.96 2.73 4.20
N SER A 176 -28.06 1.77 4.44
CA SER A 176 -28.37 0.34 4.27
C SER A 176 -29.48 -0.12 5.22
N VAL A 177 -29.44 0.36 6.47
CA VAL A 177 -30.49 0.14 7.47
C VAL A 177 -31.82 0.73 7.01
N ALA A 178 -31.82 1.96 6.50
CA ALA A 178 -33.04 2.61 6.00
C ALA A 178 -33.67 1.90 4.79
N LEU A 179 -32.86 1.25 3.95
CA LEU A 179 -33.32 0.47 2.80
C LEU A 179 -33.79 -0.95 3.16
N GLY A 180 -33.72 -1.35 4.43
CA GLY A 180 -34.13 -2.68 4.87
C GLY A 180 -33.18 -3.81 4.45
N CYS A 181 -31.98 -3.48 3.97
CA CYS A 181 -30.90 -4.44 3.84
C CYS A 181 -30.37 -4.73 5.25
N SER A 182 -31.00 -5.68 5.94
CA SER A 182 -30.40 -6.23 7.16
C SER A 182 -29.05 -6.83 6.79
N PRO A 183 -27.96 -6.53 7.52
CA PRO A 183 -26.75 -7.32 7.38
C PRO A 183 -27.17 -8.77 7.64
N LYS A 184 -26.95 -9.65 6.66
CA LYS A 184 -27.06 -11.09 6.89
C LYS A 184 -26.10 -11.37 8.02
N ALA A 185 -26.63 -11.64 9.21
CA ALA A 185 -25.81 -12.14 10.30
C ALA A 185 -25.14 -13.40 9.74
N THR A 186 -23.81 -13.40 9.72
CA THR A 186 -23.03 -14.62 9.57
C THR A 186 -23.41 -15.47 10.78
N GLU A 187 -24.47 -16.27 10.64
CA GLU A 187 -24.73 -17.39 11.54
C GLU A 187 -23.51 -18.29 11.38
N SER A 188 -22.60 -18.19 12.35
CA SER A 188 -21.57 -19.18 12.53
C SER A 188 -22.31 -20.49 12.84
N ASP A 189 -22.41 -21.36 11.85
CA ASP A 189 -22.76 -22.76 12.03
C ASP A 189 -21.69 -23.37 12.94
N HIS A 190 -21.92 -23.25 14.24
CA HIS A 190 -21.24 -24.04 15.24
C HIS A 190 -21.85 -25.44 15.13
N GLU A 191 -21.21 -26.29 14.32
CA GLU A 191 -21.46 -27.73 14.36
C GLU A 191 -21.22 -28.24 15.79
N ASP A 192 -22.31 -28.73 16.38
CA ASP A 192 -22.38 -29.44 17.64
C ASP A 192 -21.64 -30.79 17.49
N ALA A 193 -20.38 -30.82 17.90
CA ALA A 193 -19.58 -32.04 17.93
C ALA A 193 -20.12 -32.98 19.02
N THR A 194 -20.88 -33.98 18.56
CA THR A 194 -21.42 -35.07 19.35
C THR A 194 -20.30 -35.93 19.95
N GLN A 195 -20.51 -36.33 21.21
CA GLN A 195 -19.60 -37.04 22.09
C GLN A 195 -19.16 -38.42 21.55
N ILE A 196 -17.87 -38.71 21.74
CA ILE A 196 -17.22 -40.02 21.61
C ILE A 196 -17.55 -40.89 22.85
N PRO A 197 -17.79 -42.20 22.69
CA PRO A 197 -17.36 -43.19 23.67
C PRO A 197 -16.34 -44.17 23.08
N ALA A 198 -15.38 -44.51 23.93
CA ALA A 198 -14.22 -45.37 23.71
C ALA A 198 -14.58 -46.89 23.73
N PRO A 199 -13.62 -47.78 23.39
CA PRO A 199 -13.85 -49.10 22.76
C PRO A 199 -13.82 -50.28 23.75
N ASP A 200 -14.25 -51.46 23.28
CA ASP A 200 -13.58 -52.75 23.57
C ASP A 200 -14.03 -53.89 22.60
N GLU A 201 -13.03 -54.72 22.25
CA GLU A 201 -12.87 -55.93 21.41
C GLU A 201 -13.89 -57.11 21.51
N PRO A 202 -13.71 -58.29 20.82
CA PRO A 202 -13.10 -58.64 19.52
C PRO A 202 -13.89 -59.68 18.64
N LEU A 203 -13.59 -59.72 17.32
CA LEU A 203 -13.52 -60.82 16.29
C LEU A 203 -14.51 -62.04 16.26
N PRO A 204 -14.54 -62.92 15.22
CA PRO A 204 -14.21 -62.84 13.78
C PRO A 204 -15.35 -63.38 12.86
N VAL A 205 -15.28 -63.23 11.52
CA VAL A 205 -15.38 -64.32 10.51
C VAL A 205 -15.39 -63.81 9.07
N ASP A 206 -14.66 -64.53 8.22
CA ASP A 206 -14.52 -64.45 6.77
C ASP A 206 -15.84 -64.58 5.97
N VAL A 207 -15.93 -63.93 4.79
CA VAL A 207 -16.11 -64.62 3.48
C VAL A 207 -16.00 -63.67 2.27
N ASP A 208 -15.33 -64.18 1.24
CA ASP A 208 -15.26 -63.81 -0.18
C ASP A 208 -16.42 -62.99 -0.80
N SER A 209 -16.12 -62.11 -1.77
CA SER A 209 -16.24 -62.44 -3.21
C SER A 209 -16.15 -61.21 -4.15
N ALA A 210 -15.28 -61.34 -5.15
CA ALA A 210 -15.35 -60.92 -6.56
C ALA A 210 -15.62 -59.45 -6.99
N ASP A 211 -14.60 -58.91 -7.67
CA ASP A 211 -14.61 -58.30 -9.02
C ASP A 211 -15.77 -57.38 -9.46
N THR A 212 -15.45 -56.15 -9.90
CA THR A 212 -15.33 -55.78 -11.32
C THR A 212 -15.33 -54.25 -11.55
N HIS A 213 -14.29 -53.78 -12.26
CA HIS A 213 -14.34 -52.85 -13.40
C HIS A 213 -15.19 -51.55 -13.36
N SER A 214 -14.46 -50.42 -13.34
CA SER A 214 -14.29 -49.54 -14.52
C SER A 214 -14.89 -48.12 -14.54
N VAL A 215 -14.07 -47.27 -15.16
CA VAL A 215 -14.26 -46.00 -15.88
C VAL A 215 -15.00 -44.81 -15.26
N ARG A 216 -14.15 -43.83 -14.89
CA ARG A 216 -14.18 -42.42 -15.30
C ARG A 216 -15.22 -42.06 -16.36
N THR A 217 -16.08 -41.08 -16.03
CA THR A 217 -16.57 -40.09 -17.00
C THR A 217 -16.64 -38.74 -16.29
N LEU A 218 -15.83 -37.79 -16.76
CA LEU A 218 -15.89 -36.36 -16.43
C LEU A 218 -16.79 -35.73 -17.48
N ASP A 219 -17.98 -35.26 -17.08
CA ASP A 219 -18.72 -34.26 -17.83
C ASP A 219 -18.67 -32.96 -17.03
N SER A 220 -17.95 -31.99 -17.58
CA SER A 220 -17.85 -30.63 -17.08
C SER A 220 -18.93 -29.78 -17.76
N ASP A 221 -20.06 -29.61 -17.09
CA ASP A 221 -21.06 -28.64 -17.52
C ASP A 221 -20.79 -27.27 -16.89
N TYR A 222 -20.57 -26.34 -17.81
CA TYR A 222 -20.36 -24.92 -17.66
C TYR A 222 -21.63 -24.27 -17.09
N SER A 223 -21.61 -23.87 -15.82
CA SER A 223 -22.64 -23.01 -15.24
C SER A 223 -22.03 -21.69 -14.77
N LYS A 224 -22.34 -20.67 -15.55
CA LYS A 224 -22.08 -19.25 -15.36
C LYS A 224 -22.89 -18.77 -14.15
N ALA A 225 -22.22 -18.48 -13.04
CA ALA A 225 -22.80 -17.77 -11.91
C ALA A 225 -21.98 -16.50 -11.66
N SER A 226 -22.70 -15.38 -11.68
CA SER A 226 -22.25 -14.05 -11.27
C SER A 226 -21.83 -14.07 -9.81
N SER A 227 -20.55 -13.82 -9.57
CA SER A 227 -20.04 -13.53 -8.22
C SER A 227 -19.84 -12.04 -8.10
N ASP A 228 -20.72 -11.39 -7.34
CA ASP A 228 -20.42 -10.12 -6.69
C ASP A 228 -19.26 -10.35 -5.71
N PRO A 229 -18.22 -9.50 -5.68
CA PRO A 229 -17.16 -9.64 -4.70
C PRO A 229 -17.62 -9.07 -3.35
N ASP A 230 -17.65 -9.94 -2.34
CA ASP A 230 -17.78 -9.57 -0.93
C ASP A 230 -16.61 -8.64 -0.52
N GLU A 231 -16.88 -7.34 -0.40
CA GLU A 231 -16.01 -6.33 0.22
C GLU A 231 -15.98 -6.51 1.76
N SER A 232 -15.42 -7.62 2.24
CA SER A 232 -14.96 -7.70 3.63
C SER A 232 -13.55 -8.29 3.69
N GLY A 233 -12.63 -7.64 2.98
CA GLY A 233 -11.20 -7.89 3.05
C GLY A 233 -10.57 -7.15 4.23
N ASN A 234 -9.81 -7.88 5.03
CA ASN A 234 -9.05 -7.45 6.20
C ASN A 234 -8.31 -6.10 6.00
N MET A 235 -8.71 -5.08 6.76
CA MET A 235 -8.08 -3.74 6.76
C MET A 235 -6.60 -3.73 7.24
N LEU A 236 -6.05 -4.89 7.64
CA LEU A 236 -4.64 -5.06 8.05
C LEU A 236 -3.79 -5.82 7.02
N ASP A 237 -4.38 -6.40 5.96
CA ASP A 237 -3.61 -6.92 4.82
C ASP A 237 -3.20 -5.82 3.82
N GLY A 238 -3.84 -4.64 3.87
CA GLY A 238 -3.58 -3.53 2.92
C GLY A 238 -2.35 -2.67 3.19
N PHE A 239 -1.59 -2.90 4.28
CA PHE A 239 -0.43 -2.05 4.61
C PHE A 239 0.91 -2.57 4.03
N PHE A 240 0.96 -3.86 3.63
CA PHE A 240 2.08 -4.47 2.88
C PHE A 240 1.62 -5.56 1.87
N GLY A 241 0.32 -5.79 1.69
CA GLY A 241 -0.23 -6.94 0.96
C GLY A 241 -0.97 -6.59 -0.35
N ASP A 242 -0.75 -7.45 -1.34
CA ASP A 242 -1.38 -7.58 -2.66
C ASP A 242 -1.10 -6.57 -3.78
N SER A 243 -1.05 -5.25 -3.58
CA SER A 243 -0.85 -4.30 -4.71
C SER A 243 0.49 -4.50 -5.46
N LEU A 244 1.52 -5.01 -4.78
CA LEU A 244 2.82 -5.31 -5.39
C LEU A 244 2.84 -6.64 -6.17
N GLN A 245 1.84 -7.51 -6.03
CA GLN A 245 1.84 -8.80 -6.74
C GLN A 245 1.61 -8.63 -8.25
N ASN A 246 1.05 -7.50 -8.67
CA ASN A 246 0.87 -7.20 -10.08
C ASN A 246 1.33 -5.78 -10.44
N VAL A 247 2.64 -5.56 -10.37
CA VAL A 247 3.28 -4.28 -10.73
C VAL A 247 2.93 -3.79 -12.14
N GLU A 248 2.47 -4.68 -13.02
CA GLU A 248 2.05 -4.35 -14.38
C GLU A 248 0.81 -3.45 -14.43
N ILE A 249 -0.14 -3.66 -13.52
CA ILE A 249 -1.40 -2.88 -13.47
C ILE A 249 -1.26 -1.56 -12.72
N LEU A 250 -0.15 -1.36 -11.98
CA LEU A 250 0.13 -0.09 -11.33
C LEU A 250 0.52 0.96 -12.37
N PRO A 251 -0.14 2.14 -12.40
CA PRO A 251 0.21 3.24 -13.29
C PRO A 251 1.69 3.58 -13.21
N LEU A 252 2.36 3.58 -14.35
CA LEU A 252 3.71 4.12 -14.49
C LEU A 252 3.56 5.61 -14.80
N VAL A 253 4.12 6.47 -13.96
CA VAL A 253 3.95 7.91 -14.05
C VAL A 253 5.29 8.63 -14.15
N HIS A 254 5.29 9.69 -14.96
CA HIS A 254 6.27 10.77 -14.85
C HIS A 254 5.89 11.65 -13.66
N LEU A 255 6.89 12.16 -12.95
CA LEU A 255 6.72 13.01 -11.78
C LEU A 255 7.60 14.25 -11.86
N TRP A 256 7.00 15.41 -11.59
CA TRP A 256 7.68 16.70 -11.58
C TRP A 256 7.43 17.47 -10.29
N VAL A 257 8.52 17.89 -9.65
CA VAL A 257 8.49 18.60 -8.35
C VAL A 257 8.15 20.09 -8.54
N ASP A 258 8.60 20.71 -9.63
CA ASP A 258 8.26 22.10 -9.97
C ASP A 258 6.87 22.17 -10.60
N MET A 259 5.85 22.17 -9.74
CA MET A 259 4.45 22.11 -10.18
C MET A 259 4.06 23.28 -11.08
N ALA A 260 4.48 24.51 -10.73
CA ALA A 260 4.08 25.72 -11.45
C ALA A 260 4.69 25.81 -12.85
N ALA A 261 5.85 25.17 -13.08
CA ALA A 261 6.45 25.08 -14.41
C ALA A 261 5.72 24.09 -15.32
N GLU A 262 5.10 23.06 -14.75
CA GLU A 262 4.58 21.90 -15.49
C GLU A 262 3.06 21.92 -15.69
N LEU A 263 2.31 22.53 -14.76
CA LEU A 263 0.87 22.52 -14.79
C LEU A 263 0.30 23.86 -14.34
N LYS A 264 -0.61 24.41 -15.15
CA LYS A 264 -1.37 25.60 -14.77
C LYS A 264 -2.61 25.20 -13.99
N GLN A 265 -3.11 26.10 -13.16
CA GLN A 265 -4.26 25.84 -12.30
C GLN A 265 -5.51 25.46 -13.11
N GLU A 266 -5.75 26.14 -14.24
CA GLU A 266 -6.89 25.89 -15.13
C GLU A 266 -6.82 24.55 -15.86
N ASP A 267 -5.63 23.94 -15.94
CA ASP A 267 -5.37 22.69 -16.64
C ASP A 267 -5.34 21.48 -15.69
N ILE A 268 -5.53 21.69 -14.38
CA ILE A 268 -5.62 20.58 -13.40
C ILE A 268 -6.88 19.77 -13.70
N ALA A 269 -6.69 18.51 -14.10
CA ALA A 269 -7.78 17.59 -14.40
C ALA A 269 -8.56 17.15 -13.15
N ASP A 270 -9.81 16.68 -13.34
CA ASP A 270 -10.54 16.02 -12.25
C ASP A 270 -9.80 14.72 -11.89
N PRO A 271 -9.37 14.53 -10.63
CA PRO A 271 -8.60 13.35 -10.25
C PRO A 271 -9.29 12.01 -10.52
N ARG A 272 -10.63 11.99 -10.64
CA ARG A 272 -11.39 10.78 -11.03
C ARG A 272 -11.02 10.30 -12.44
N GLU A 273 -10.61 11.20 -13.31
CA GLU A 273 -10.21 10.84 -14.68
C GLU A 273 -8.93 10.00 -14.71
N LEU A 274 -8.02 10.14 -13.73
CA LEU A 274 -6.84 9.28 -13.64
C LEU A 274 -7.22 7.82 -13.39
N PHE A 275 -8.26 7.57 -12.61
CA PHE A 275 -8.77 6.21 -12.40
C PHE A 275 -9.37 5.64 -13.69
N ALA A 276 -10.09 6.44 -14.47
CA ALA A 276 -10.58 6.02 -15.78
C ALA A 276 -9.43 5.74 -16.77
N GLU A 277 -8.38 6.57 -16.75
CA GLU A 277 -7.16 6.34 -17.53
C GLU A 277 -6.46 5.03 -17.11
N ARG A 278 -6.31 4.80 -15.80
CA ARG A 278 -5.78 3.55 -15.24
C ARG A 278 -6.60 2.35 -15.72
N ASP A 279 -7.92 2.40 -15.58
CA ASP A 279 -8.79 1.28 -15.94
C ASP A 279 -8.72 1.00 -17.45
N ALA A 280 -8.59 2.04 -18.27
CA ALA A 280 -8.38 1.90 -19.72
C ALA A 280 -7.06 1.19 -20.06
N ILE A 281 -5.94 1.57 -19.42
CA ILE A 281 -4.65 0.91 -19.68
C ILE A 281 -4.61 -0.51 -19.12
N VAL A 282 -5.24 -0.76 -17.97
CA VAL A 282 -5.39 -2.10 -17.40
C VAL A 282 -6.20 -3.00 -18.33
N SER A 283 -7.27 -2.49 -18.93
CA SER A 283 -8.05 -3.24 -19.93
C SER A 283 -7.21 -3.61 -21.15
N ILE A 284 -6.31 -2.73 -21.61
CA ILE A 284 -5.39 -3.00 -22.72
C ILE A 284 -4.40 -4.11 -22.34
N ILE A 285 -3.79 -4.02 -21.16
CA ILE A 285 -2.86 -5.03 -20.63
C ILE A 285 -3.54 -6.40 -20.54
N GLN A 286 -4.73 -6.46 -19.95
CA GLN A 286 -5.51 -7.69 -19.82
C GLN A 286 -5.87 -8.30 -21.17
N ALA A 287 -6.27 -7.48 -22.15
CA ALA A 287 -6.55 -7.95 -23.50
C ALA A 287 -5.30 -8.54 -24.18
N ALA A 288 -4.13 -7.91 -24.02
CA ALA A 288 -2.87 -8.43 -24.53
C ALA A 288 -2.48 -9.77 -23.89
N ARG A 289 -2.64 -9.89 -22.56
CA ARG A 289 -2.41 -11.14 -21.83
C ARG A 289 -3.37 -12.24 -22.27
N ALA A 290 -4.63 -11.91 -22.56
CA ALA A 290 -5.59 -12.87 -23.08
C ALA A 290 -5.22 -13.36 -24.50
N ARG A 291 -4.70 -12.48 -25.36
CA ARG A 291 -4.19 -12.85 -26.68
C ARG A 291 -2.92 -13.70 -26.60
N ASN A 292 -2.02 -13.39 -25.68
CA ASN A 292 -0.76 -14.10 -25.50
C ASN A 292 -0.47 -14.42 -24.02
N PRO A 293 -1.04 -15.53 -23.50
CA PRO A 293 -0.83 -15.94 -22.10
C PRO A 293 0.61 -16.36 -21.77
N SER A 294 1.46 -16.57 -22.78
CA SER A 294 2.86 -17.01 -22.59
C SER A 294 3.84 -15.88 -22.30
N LEU A 295 3.39 -14.62 -22.40
CA LEU A 295 4.23 -13.48 -22.09
C LEU A 295 4.70 -13.55 -20.63
N PRO A 296 5.97 -13.25 -20.32
CA PRO A 296 6.45 -13.20 -18.95
C PRO A 296 5.73 -12.08 -18.18
N PRO A 297 5.37 -12.27 -16.90
CA PRO A 297 4.83 -11.19 -16.08
C PRO A 297 5.89 -10.09 -15.91
N LEU A 298 5.46 -8.84 -15.79
CA LEU A 298 6.38 -7.78 -15.40
C LEU A 298 6.82 -8.03 -13.95
N LEU A 299 8.12 -8.17 -13.72
CA LEU A 299 8.66 -8.38 -12.39
C LEU A 299 8.99 -7.04 -11.71
N PRO A 300 8.86 -6.95 -10.37
CA PRO A 300 9.37 -5.80 -9.64
C PRO A 300 10.90 -5.69 -9.84
N PRO A 301 11.44 -4.46 -9.92
CA PRO A 301 12.87 -4.26 -10.09
C PRO A 301 13.59 -4.79 -8.85
N ILE A 302 14.46 -5.78 -9.06
CA ILE A 302 15.38 -6.24 -8.04
C ILE A 302 16.59 -5.29 -8.08
N PRO A 303 16.90 -4.56 -7.00
CA PRO A 303 18.07 -3.70 -6.99
C PRO A 303 19.33 -4.51 -7.30
N ALA A 304 20.27 -3.95 -8.08
CA ALA A 304 21.49 -4.65 -8.48
C ALA A 304 22.28 -5.21 -7.27
N VAL A 305 22.29 -4.48 -6.15
CA VAL A 305 22.93 -4.90 -4.88
C VAL A 305 22.36 -6.22 -4.35
N PHE A 306 21.08 -6.51 -4.60
CA PHE A 306 20.45 -7.78 -4.25
C PHE A 306 20.63 -8.84 -5.33
N GLN A 307 20.82 -8.47 -6.59
CA GLN A 307 21.11 -9.45 -7.65
C GLN A 307 22.45 -10.15 -7.41
N ASP A 308 23.47 -9.41 -6.97
CA ASP A 308 24.77 -9.98 -6.61
C ASP A 308 24.64 -10.96 -5.42
N PHE A 309 23.90 -10.54 -4.38
CA PHE A 309 23.63 -11.37 -3.21
C PHE A 309 22.84 -12.65 -3.52
N LEU A 310 21.80 -12.55 -4.36
CA LEU A 310 21.00 -13.70 -4.80
C LEU A 310 21.80 -14.64 -5.70
N SER A 311 22.65 -14.08 -6.57
CA SER A 311 23.55 -14.87 -7.42
C SER A 311 24.58 -15.64 -6.59
N GLU A 312 25.14 -15.01 -5.55
CA GLU A 312 26.07 -15.66 -4.62
C GLU A 312 25.40 -16.80 -3.83
N MET A 313 24.15 -16.63 -3.38
CA MET A 313 23.39 -17.72 -2.74
C MET A 313 23.07 -18.87 -3.69
N SER A 314 22.76 -18.58 -4.96
CA SER A 314 22.48 -19.61 -5.96
C SER A 314 23.73 -20.38 -6.40
N SER A 315 24.91 -19.78 -6.21
CA SER A 315 26.22 -20.38 -6.52
C SER A 315 26.72 -21.35 -5.44
N VAL A 316 26.07 -21.42 -4.28
CA VAL A 316 26.43 -22.39 -3.25
C VAL A 316 25.83 -23.75 -3.61
N ASP A 317 26.47 -24.45 -4.56
CA ASP A 317 26.37 -25.90 -4.73
C ASP A 317 27.04 -26.60 -3.53
N GLY A 318 26.46 -26.39 -2.35
CA GLY A 318 26.87 -27.03 -1.11
C GLY A 318 26.32 -28.45 -1.06
N ASN A 319 27.15 -29.42 -1.45
CA ASN A 319 26.90 -30.84 -1.25
C ASN A 319 26.49 -31.10 0.22
N PRO A 320 25.24 -31.53 0.52
CA PRO A 320 24.67 -31.52 1.87
C PRO A 320 25.20 -32.65 2.79
N LYS A 321 26.42 -33.15 2.58
CA LYS A 321 26.93 -34.36 3.25
C LYS A 321 27.92 -34.17 4.39
N GLU A 322 28.38 -32.97 4.71
CA GLU A 322 29.47 -32.81 5.71
C GLU A 322 29.15 -32.05 7.01
N MET A 323 27.90 -31.69 7.30
CA MET A 323 27.53 -31.08 8.61
C MET A 323 26.71 -32.02 9.50
N ARG A 324 27.24 -33.21 9.77
CA ARG A 324 26.80 -34.09 10.87
C ARG A 324 28.02 -34.68 11.59
N SER A 325 28.82 -33.81 12.19
CA SER A 325 29.80 -34.17 13.21
C SER A 325 29.99 -32.94 14.09
N ASP A 326 30.09 -33.14 15.40
CA ASP A 326 30.58 -32.13 16.36
C ASP A 326 29.53 -31.19 16.99
N MET A 327 28.48 -31.76 17.56
CA MET A 327 27.83 -31.19 18.75
C MET A 327 27.68 -32.29 19.81
N SER A 328 28.79 -32.62 20.48
CA SER A 328 28.80 -33.43 21.70
C SER A 328 29.65 -32.73 22.76
N SER A 329 29.10 -32.72 23.98
CA SER A 329 29.71 -32.38 25.28
C SER A 329 29.87 -30.89 25.64
N HIS A 330 28.93 -30.39 26.45
CA HIS A 330 29.26 -29.71 27.72
C HIS A 330 28.01 -29.64 28.61
N SER A 331 27.86 -30.66 29.47
CA SER A 331 27.01 -30.62 30.66
C SER A 331 27.86 -30.16 31.84
N GLY A 332 27.53 -29.02 32.42
CA GLY A 332 28.12 -28.51 33.65
C GLY A 332 27.01 -28.15 34.63
N ASP A 333 27.00 -28.88 35.74
CA ASP A 333 26.12 -28.74 36.91
C ASP A 333 26.28 -27.39 37.61
N ILE A 334 25.16 -26.81 38.09
CA ILE A 334 25.15 -25.94 39.28
C ILE A 334 23.84 -26.18 40.05
N ASP A 335 23.98 -26.81 41.21
CA ASP A 335 23.03 -26.78 42.32
C ASP A 335 23.01 -25.39 42.98
N ASP A 336 21.84 -24.88 43.40
CA ASP A 336 21.57 -24.67 44.84
C ASP A 336 20.23 -23.97 45.16
N ALA A 337 19.57 -24.59 46.13
CA ALA A 337 18.89 -24.06 47.32
C ALA A 337 17.61 -23.21 47.24
N ALA A 338 16.61 -23.76 47.94
CA ALA A 338 15.28 -23.27 48.23
C ALA A 338 15.23 -22.16 49.30
N GLY A 339 14.15 -21.37 49.25
CA GLY A 339 13.75 -20.44 50.31
C GLY A 339 12.30 -19.99 50.17
N LEU A 340 11.39 -20.71 50.83
CA LEU A 340 9.97 -20.37 51.03
C LEU A 340 9.83 -19.23 52.06
N ALA A 341 8.93 -18.26 51.83
CA ALA A 341 7.82 -17.93 52.75
C ALA A 341 7.16 -16.56 52.45
N ASN A 342 5.85 -16.53 52.77
CA ASN A 342 5.00 -15.39 53.15
C ASN A 342 4.25 -14.62 52.06
N VAL A 343 3.00 -15.06 51.84
CA VAL A 343 1.89 -14.30 51.27
C VAL A 343 1.16 -13.57 52.42
N HIS A 344 1.09 -12.25 52.34
CA HIS A 344 0.19 -11.44 53.17
C HIS A 344 -0.72 -10.59 52.29
N LEU A 345 -2.02 -10.83 52.43
CA LEU A 345 -3.13 -10.11 51.82
C LEU A 345 -3.21 -8.68 52.36
N THR A 346 -3.20 -7.66 51.50
CA THR A 346 -3.83 -6.36 51.82
C THR A 346 -4.51 -5.72 50.61
N ALA A 347 -5.82 -5.52 50.78
CA ALA A 347 -6.68 -4.44 50.29
C ALA A 347 -6.42 -3.81 48.91
N THR A 348 -7.29 -4.17 47.95
CA THR A 348 -7.50 -3.50 46.67
C THR A 348 -8.19 -2.13 46.84
N LYS A 349 -7.57 -1.06 46.34
CA LYS A 349 -8.21 0.23 46.03
C LYS A 349 -8.60 0.26 44.54
N PRO A 350 -9.75 0.84 44.16
CA PRO A 350 -10.18 0.87 42.77
C PRO A 350 -9.31 1.85 41.95
N ARG A 351 -8.56 1.31 40.98
CA ARG A 351 -7.83 2.12 39.99
C ARG A 351 -8.80 2.58 38.90
N ARG A 352 -8.89 3.90 38.74
CA ARG A 352 -9.58 4.56 37.63
C ARG A 352 -9.02 4.08 36.30
N PHE A 353 -9.92 3.56 35.45
CA PHE A 353 -9.65 3.18 34.07
C PHE A 353 -9.27 4.44 33.27
N ARG A 354 -8.08 4.46 32.67
CA ARG A 354 -7.67 5.47 31.67
C ARG A 354 -7.32 4.71 30.39
N PRO A 355 -8.15 4.71 29.34
CA PRO A 355 -7.80 4.12 28.07
C PRO A 355 -7.11 5.20 27.22
N LEU A 356 -5.79 5.30 27.32
CA LEU A 356 -4.99 6.14 26.43
C LEU A 356 -3.56 5.63 26.50
N LYS A 357 -3.29 4.51 25.80
CA LYS A 357 -1.95 3.97 25.51
C LYS A 357 -2.04 2.71 24.63
N LEU A 358 -2.52 2.84 23.39
CA LEU A 358 -2.31 1.77 22.39
C LEU A 358 -2.35 2.24 20.91
N LEU A 359 -1.91 3.46 20.61
CA LEU A 359 -1.78 3.95 19.22
C LEU A 359 -0.45 4.69 18.98
N ARG A 360 0.66 4.20 19.55
CA ARG A 360 1.96 4.91 19.43
C ARG A 360 3.18 4.03 19.18
N LYS A 361 3.02 2.84 18.58
CA LYS A 361 4.14 1.89 18.50
C LYS A 361 4.42 1.24 17.15
N VAL A 362 3.85 1.72 16.04
CA VAL A 362 4.14 1.13 14.71
C VAL A 362 4.67 2.12 13.66
N GLY A 363 4.54 3.44 13.84
CA GLY A 363 5.06 4.44 12.88
C GLY A 363 6.46 5.02 13.19
N SER A 364 7.09 4.70 14.32
CA SER A 364 8.28 5.44 14.81
C SER A 364 9.61 4.67 14.71
N ARG A 365 9.72 3.62 13.88
CA ARG A 365 10.95 2.81 13.81
C ARG A 365 11.72 2.81 12.49
N MET A 366 11.30 3.58 11.49
CA MET A 366 12.06 3.72 10.23
C MET A 366 12.65 5.12 9.99
N GLN A 367 12.21 6.17 10.69
CA GLN A 367 12.76 7.53 10.52
C GLN A 367 14.11 7.76 11.23
N ASP A 368 14.51 6.88 12.16
CA ASP A 368 15.79 7.01 12.89
C ASP A 368 16.98 6.34 12.17
N ILE A 369 16.77 5.66 11.04
CA ILE A 369 17.84 4.93 10.32
C ILE A 369 18.40 5.73 9.13
N PHE A 370 17.74 6.81 8.69
CA PHE A 370 18.20 7.66 7.57
C PHE A 370 18.27 9.15 7.91
N CYS A 371 18.73 9.47 9.12
CA CYS A 371 19.22 10.82 9.43
C CYS A 371 20.75 10.81 9.28
N PRO A 372 21.36 11.51 8.31
CA PRO A 372 22.81 11.57 8.22
C PRO A 372 23.36 12.23 9.48
N LEU A 373 24.22 11.51 10.19
CA LEU A 373 24.94 11.99 11.36
C LEU A 373 25.65 13.30 11.03
N TYR A 374 25.19 14.38 11.65
CA TYR A 374 25.87 15.68 11.69
C TYR A 374 27.20 15.49 12.45
N LEU A 375 28.33 15.50 11.75
CA LEU A 375 29.66 15.57 12.38
C LEU A 375 29.96 17.03 12.76
N PRO A 376 30.29 17.35 14.02
CA PRO A 376 30.76 18.68 14.37
C PRO A 376 32.21 18.86 13.89
N VAL A 377 32.44 19.83 13.01
CA VAL A 377 33.77 20.35 12.70
C VAL A 377 34.25 21.11 13.93
N TRP A 378 35.30 20.61 14.59
CA TRP A 378 36.06 21.38 15.57
C TRP A 378 37.03 22.28 14.82
N SER A 379 36.97 23.57 15.15
CA SER A 379 37.88 24.64 14.74
C SER A 379 39.26 24.53 15.37
#